data_AF-A0A9E0UQF7-F1
#
_entry.id   AF-A0A9E0UQF7-F1
#
_cell.length_a   1.000
_cell.length_b   1.000
_cell.length_c   1.000
_cell.angle_alpha   90.00
_cell.angle_beta   90.00
_cell.angle_gamma   90.00
#
_symmetry.space_group_name_H-M   'P 1'
#
loop_
_entity.id
_entity.type
_entity.pdbx_description
1 polymer ?
#
loop_
_entity_poly.entity_id
_entity_poly.type
_entity_poly.pdbx_seq_one_letter_code
_entity_poly.pdbx_strand_id
1 'polypeptide(L)'
;MRNSTFLLIFCILLCQIFTPLNARVGENKRDIEKRLNSRLNGAYKYSYEESLREALELPYNKIFWIQPSGTSNSFYFKRADKALTTRADVLNQRELYGWELHIAYLKDVSVMEFYQRYGDPMTFAEAVVLMDRMTHGRENAKWQKVEIKQYVPENSKLNEASDGLKSIVAILPRNNERYIEFKIPEDVLNSGNFDSTLLALILQDEKRATFENYSQILEEAKKYSDAKTSAGNASKTKGSTRAVSALEDIVSRKSVIPFVGTSVNFVLGGVPKKNRTKDVFVTGPIPLQADTAVGYNYELSDGSLRALVFNNGILFIDAKYDKDLRAYMETLYQNQEQDRIDGVVDSLDKF
;
A
#
# COMPACT_ATOMS: atom_id res chain seq x y z
N MET A 1 63.34 41.36 -28.22
CA MET A 1 63.13 41.81 -26.82
C MET A 1 61.63 41.87 -26.61
N ARG A 2 60.93 40.76 -26.33
CA ARG A 2 60.81 40.03 -25.05
C ARG A 2 60.25 40.93 -23.93
N ASN A 3 58.96 40.76 -23.65
CA ASN A 3 58.30 40.63 -22.33
C ASN A 3 56.79 40.62 -22.58
N SER A 4 56.16 39.45 -22.81
CA SER A 4 55.71 38.47 -21.81
C SER A 4 54.51 38.95 -20.98
N THR A 5 53.32 38.51 -21.43
CA THR A 5 52.30 37.80 -20.63
C THR A 5 52.06 38.25 -19.20
N PHE A 6 50.86 38.77 -18.91
CA PHE A 6 50.05 38.27 -17.80
C PHE A 6 48.55 38.51 -18.07
N LEU A 7 47.95 37.50 -18.66
CA LEU A 7 46.51 37.25 -18.71
C LEU A 7 46.12 36.80 -17.30
N LEU A 8 45.44 37.63 -16.51
CA LEU A 8 44.88 37.22 -15.22
C LEU A 8 43.36 37.34 -15.29
N ILE A 9 42.79 36.25 -15.79
CA ILE A 9 41.41 35.83 -15.66
C ILE A 9 41.02 36.01 -14.19
N PHE A 10 40.15 36.97 -13.91
CA PHE A 10 39.44 37.03 -12.64
C PHE A 10 38.40 35.91 -12.67
N CYS A 11 38.86 34.71 -12.31
CA CYS A 11 38.02 33.55 -12.07
C CYS A 11 36.94 33.95 -11.07
N ILE A 12 35.72 34.06 -11.58
CA ILE A 12 34.49 34.07 -10.81
C ILE A 12 34.55 32.84 -9.90
N LEU A 13 34.89 33.06 -8.63
CA LEU A 13 34.81 32.06 -7.58
C LEU A 13 33.33 31.87 -7.26
N LEU A 14 32.61 31.21 -8.18
CA LEU A 14 31.38 30.49 -7.89
C LEU A 14 31.78 29.28 -7.04
N CYS A 15 32.13 29.52 -5.77
CA CYS A 15 31.85 28.56 -4.72
C CYS A 15 30.33 28.49 -4.60
N GLN A 16 29.70 27.80 -5.56
CA GLN A 16 28.47 27.08 -5.27
C GLN A 16 28.83 26.22 -4.07
N ILE A 17 28.25 26.56 -2.92
CA ILE A 17 28.27 25.70 -1.75
C ILE A 17 27.60 24.41 -2.22
N PHE A 18 28.41 23.45 -2.67
CA PHE A 18 27.99 22.09 -2.92
C PHE A 18 27.60 21.55 -1.54
N THR A 19 26.34 21.77 -1.16
CA THR A 19 25.72 20.91 -0.17
C THR A 19 25.84 19.50 -0.73
N PRO A 20 26.43 18.53 -0.01
CA PRO A 20 26.42 17.16 -0.48
C PRO A 20 24.96 16.75 -0.61
N LEU A 21 24.46 16.69 -1.85
CA LEU A 21 23.25 15.96 -2.17
C LEU A 21 23.67 14.51 -2.01
N ASN A 22 23.38 13.91 -0.86
CA ASN A 22 23.43 12.47 -0.73
C ASN A 22 22.09 11.90 -1.19
N ALA A 23 22.11 10.69 -1.76
CA ALA A 23 20.90 9.89 -1.94
C ALA A 23 20.14 9.84 -0.60
N ARG A 24 18.84 10.13 -0.64
CA ARG A 24 18.05 10.33 0.59
C ARG A 24 17.62 9.01 1.23
N VAL A 25 17.13 8.07 0.41
CA VAL A 25 16.91 6.70 0.87
C VAL A 25 18.27 6.05 1.14
N GLY A 26 18.45 5.57 2.37
CA GLY A 26 19.70 5.10 2.94
C GLY A 26 20.35 6.07 3.94
N GLU A 27 19.86 7.30 4.07
CA GLU A 27 20.39 8.29 5.02
C GLU A 27 19.90 8.03 6.45
N ASN A 28 20.72 8.41 7.44
CA ASN A 28 20.34 8.34 8.85
C ASN A 28 19.22 9.32 9.18
N LYS A 29 18.28 8.88 10.01
CA LYS A 29 17.15 9.67 10.51
C LYS A 29 17.60 10.99 11.13
N ARG A 30 18.67 10.98 11.91
CA ARG A 30 19.23 12.18 12.55
C ARG A 30 19.63 13.25 11.52
N ASP A 31 20.22 12.86 10.40
CA ASP A 31 20.70 13.79 9.38
C ASP A 31 19.53 14.36 8.57
N ILE A 32 18.55 13.51 8.24
CA ILE A 32 17.29 13.93 7.62
C ILE A 32 16.53 14.91 8.53
N GLU A 33 16.32 14.55 9.80
CA GLU A 33 15.59 15.40 10.75
C GLU A 33 16.33 16.71 11.04
N LYS A 34 17.66 16.71 11.10
CA LYS A 34 18.45 17.95 11.26
C LYS A 34 18.21 18.91 10.08
N ARG A 35 18.12 18.39 8.86
CA ARG A 35 17.88 19.19 7.65
C ARG A 35 16.43 19.65 7.55
N LEU A 36 15.48 18.75 7.77
CA LEU A 36 14.05 19.06 7.71
C LEU A 36 13.61 19.98 8.85
N ASN A 37 14.16 19.86 10.05
CA ASN A 37 13.77 20.69 11.20
C ASN A 37 14.65 21.96 11.33
N SER A 38 15.34 22.36 10.27
CA SER A 38 16.16 23.59 10.24
C SER A 38 15.31 24.81 10.56
N ARG A 39 15.79 25.68 11.46
CA ARG A 39 15.08 26.93 11.84
C ARG A 39 15.02 27.97 10.72
N LEU A 40 15.86 27.85 9.70
CA LEU A 40 15.94 28.85 8.61
C LEU A 40 15.02 28.51 7.45
N ASN A 41 14.88 27.22 7.13
CA ASN A 41 14.23 26.74 5.91
C ASN A 41 13.64 25.34 6.07
N GLY A 42 13.25 24.96 7.29
CA GLY A 42 12.70 23.65 7.60
C GLY A 42 11.30 23.39 7.04
N ALA A 43 10.89 22.14 7.16
CA ALA A 43 9.56 21.61 6.94
C ALA A 43 8.80 21.55 8.28
N TYR A 44 7.48 21.57 8.22
CA TYR A 44 6.63 21.30 9.38
C TYR A 44 6.46 19.79 9.51
N LYS A 45 6.82 19.23 10.67
CA LYS A 45 6.58 17.82 10.99
C LYS A 45 5.14 17.68 11.50
N TYR A 46 4.38 16.79 10.87
CA TYR A 46 3.01 16.52 11.29
C TYR A 46 2.96 15.91 12.69
N SER A 47 1.95 16.32 13.43
CA SER A 47 1.56 15.70 14.69
C SER A 47 1.05 14.28 14.44
N TYR A 48 0.78 13.57 15.53
CA TYR A 48 0.37 12.17 15.48
C TYR A 48 -1.00 11.97 14.81
N GLU A 49 -1.96 12.86 15.11
CA GLU A 49 -3.29 12.86 14.49
C GLU A 49 -3.24 13.25 13.01
N GLU A 50 -2.44 14.27 12.66
CA GLU A 50 -2.20 14.66 11.26
C GLU A 50 -1.56 13.49 10.50
N SER A 51 -0.57 12.82 11.08
CA SER A 51 0.09 11.66 10.45
C SER A 51 -0.87 10.50 10.18
N LEU A 52 -1.86 10.26 11.04
CA LEU A 52 -2.90 9.25 10.80
C LEU A 52 -3.71 9.57 9.55
N ARG A 53 -4.23 10.80 9.45
CA ARG A 53 -5.02 11.24 8.29
C ARG A 53 -4.25 11.03 7.00
N GLU A 54 -3.01 11.50 6.97
CA GLU A 54 -2.14 11.39 5.79
C GLU A 54 -1.84 9.94 5.45
N ALA A 55 -1.53 9.11 6.45
CA ALA A 55 -1.25 7.69 6.24
C ALA A 55 -2.42 6.96 5.58
N LEU A 56 -3.66 7.29 5.93
CA LEU A 56 -4.86 6.66 5.38
C LEU A 56 -5.13 7.08 3.92
N GLU A 57 -4.75 8.29 3.52
CA GLU A 57 -4.93 8.83 2.17
C GLU A 57 -3.88 8.35 1.15
N LEU A 58 -2.77 7.78 1.63
CA LEU A 58 -1.70 7.31 0.75
C LEU A 58 -2.13 6.14 -0.16
N PRO A 59 -1.69 6.12 -1.44
CA PRO A 59 -2.07 5.06 -2.38
C PRO A 59 -1.48 3.68 -2.03
N TYR A 60 -0.47 3.65 -1.15
CA TYR A 60 0.17 2.44 -0.64
C TYR A 60 -0.10 2.24 0.86
N ASN A 61 -1.17 2.81 1.42
CA ASN A 61 -1.49 2.74 2.86
C ASN A 61 -1.49 1.32 3.46
N LYS A 62 -1.69 0.28 2.65
CA LYS A 62 -1.68 -1.11 3.12
C LYS A 62 -0.30 -1.58 3.58
N ILE A 63 0.79 -0.92 3.17
CA ILE A 63 2.14 -1.28 3.65
C ILE A 63 2.29 -1.11 5.15
N PHE A 64 1.57 -0.16 5.78
CA PHE A 64 1.68 0.08 7.22
C PHE A 64 1.36 -1.17 8.03
N TRP A 65 0.49 -2.03 7.51
CA TRP A 65 0.10 -3.29 8.15
C TRP A 65 1.19 -4.35 8.13
N ILE A 66 2.25 -4.20 7.33
CA ILE A 66 3.27 -5.23 7.15
C ILE A 66 4.68 -4.73 7.44
N GLN A 67 4.81 -3.52 7.98
CA GLN A 67 6.11 -2.97 8.34
C GLN A 67 6.74 -3.80 9.46
N PRO A 68 8.03 -4.17 9.34
CA PRO A 68 8.72 -4.97 10.35
C PRO A 68 9.01 -4.15 11.62
N SER A 69 9.35 -4.85 12.71
CA SER A 69 9.74 -4.22 13.97
C SER A 69 10.96 -3.29 13.81
N GLY A 70 10.91 -2.17 14.54
CA GLY A 70 11.88 -1.08 14.42
C GLY A 70 11.61 -0.12 13.26
N THR A 71 10.46 -0.24 12.58
CA THR A 71 10.01 0.76 11.60
C THR A 71 9.40 1.97 12.30
N SER A 72 9.71 3.18 11.83
CA SER A 72 9.02 4.41 12.23
C SER A 72 8.69 5.26 11.01
N ASN A 73 7.54 5.94 11.03
CA ASN A 73 7.09 6.79 9.92
C ASN A 73 7.03 8.24 10.39
N SER A 74 7.52 9.15 9.55
CA SER A 74 7.43 10.60 9.76
C SER A 74 6.81 11.25 8.54
N PHE A 75 5.90 12.20 8.79
CA PHE A 75 5.26 12.98 7.75
C PHE A 75 5.63 14.45 7.91
N TYR A 76 5.85 15.12 6.78
CA TYR A 76 6.22 16.53 6.75
C TYR A 76 5.51 17.26 5.63
N PHE A 77 5.23 18.53 5.86
CA PHE A 77 4.91 19.49 4.81
C PHE A 77 6.04 20.48 4.63
N LYS A 78 6.43 20.72 3.38
CA LYS A 78 7.44 21.72 3.01
C LYS A 78 6.90 22.65 1.94
N ARG A 79 6.80 23.94 2.25
CA ARG A 79 6.47 24.97 1.26
C ARG A 79 7.41 24.89 0.04
N ALA A 80 6.88 25.23 -1.13
CA ALA A 80 7.66 25.24 -2.37
C ALA A 80 8.77 26.31 -2.37
N ASP A 81 8.60 27.37 -1.57
CA ASP A 81 9.61 28.39 -1.37
C ASP A 81 10.69 27.97 -0.36
N LYS A 82 11.74 28.79 -0.24
CA LYS A 82 12.83 28.52 0.72
C LYS A 82 12.45 28.87 2.17
N ALA A 83 11.24 29.36 2.43
CA ALA A 83 10.84 29.82 3.75
C ALA A 83 10.64 28.65 4.72
N LEU A 84 10.79 28.93 6.01
CA LEU A 84 10.39 27.98 7.07
C LEU A 84 8.89 27.70 6.96
N THR A 85 8.52 26.42 7.02
CA THR A 85 7.13 26.01 7.06
C THR A 85 6.63 25.93 8.50
N THR A 86 5.49 26.54 8.78
CA THR A 86 4.86 26.61 10.10
C THR A 86 3.54 25.84 10.13
N ARG A 87 3.02 25.57 11.32
CA ARG A 87 1.69 24.96 11.49
C ARG A 87 0.58 25.79 10.86
N ALA A 88 0.67 27.12 10.94
CA ALA A 88 -0.34 28.02 10.38
C ALA A 88 -0.46 27.87 8.86
N ASP A 89 0.67 27.61 8.18
CA ASP A 89 0.67 27.34 6.73
C ASP A 89 -0.13 26.08 6.39
N VAL A 90 0.00 25.02 7.20
CA VAL A 90 -0.66 23.72 6.96
C VAL A 90 -2.15 23.75 7.25
N LEU A 91 -2.58 24.55 8.22
CA LEU A 91 -4.00 24.68 8.57
C LEU A 91 -4.83 25.33 7.45
N ASN A 92 -4.22 26.17 6.62
CA ASN A 92 -4.90 26.82 5.50
C ASN A 92 -4.83 25.97 4.22
N GLN A 93 -5.56 24.85 4.20
CA GLN A 93 -5.51 23.85 3.12
C GLN A 93 -5.82 24.41 1.72
N ARG A 94 -6.56 25.53 1.62
CA ARG A 94 -6.94 26.14 0.32
C ARG A 94 -5.79 26.84 -0.40
N GLU A 95 -4.78 27.28 0.34
CA GLU A 95 -3.60 27.98 -0.19
C GLU A 95 -2.33 27.14 -0.04
N LEU A 96 -2.48 25.87 0.35
CA LEU A 96 -1.36 24.99 0.58
C LEU A 96 -0.67 24.73 -0.76
N TYR A 97 0.59 25.16 -0.86
CA TYR A 97 1.41 24.96 -2.05
C TYR A 97 2.81 24.55 -1.65
N GLY A 98 3.17 23.31 -1.98
CA GLY A 98 4.44 22.73 -1.55
C GLY A 98 4.54 21.24 -1.80
N TRP A 99 5.23 20.59 -0.88
CA TRP A 99 5.58 19.19 -0.91
C TRP A 99 5.09 18.52 0.37
N GLU A 100 4.37 17.42 0.19
CA GLU A 100 4.13 16.45 1.25
C GLU A 100 5.17 15.35 1.15
N LEU A 101 5.74 15.01 2.30
CA LEU A 101 6.79 14.03 2.42
C LEU A 101 6.36 12.98 3.43
N HIS A 102 6.44 11.72 3.03
CA HIS A 102 6.38 10.59 3.94
C HIS A 102 7.73 9.88 3.91
N ILE A 103 8.32 9.66 5.09
CA ILE A 103 9.59 8.96 5.23
C ILE A 103 9.42 7.83 6.23
N ALA A 104 9.69 6.59 5.79
CA ALA A 104 9.79 5.43 6.67
C ALA A 104 11.25 5.11 6.95
N TYR A 105 11.54 4.88 8.23
CA TYR A 105 12.86 4.52 8.73
C TYR A 105 12.81 3.11 9.29
N LEU A 106 13.81 2.28 8.98
CA LEU A 106 14.06 1.01 9.64
C LEU A 106 15.35 1.12 10.44
N LYS A 107 15.28 0.95 11.76
CA LYS A 107 16.46 1.05 12.66
C LYS A 107 17.27 2.34 12.41
N ASP A 108 16.57 3.46 12.35
CA ASP A 108 17.11 4.81 12.10
C ASP A 108 17.70 5.08 10.70
N VAL A 109 17.53 4.19 9.72
CA VAL A 109 17.91 4.43 8.32
C VAL A 109 16.67 4.61 7.46
N SER A 110 16.64 5.62 6.60
CA SER A 110 15.55 5.84 5.62
C SER A 110 15.50 4.67 4.63
N VAL A 111 14.38 3.96 4.57
CA VAL A 111 14.17 2.83 3.65
C VAL A 111 13.12 3.13 2.59
N MET A 112 12.31 4.16 2.81
CA MET A 112 11.26 4.55 1.90
C MET A 112 10.93 6.02 2.04
N GLU A 113 10.78 6.70 0.91
CA GLU A 113 10.44 8.12 0.86
C GLU A 113 9.43 8.37 -0.24
N PHE A 114 8.36 9.07 0.08
CA PHE A 114 7.36 9.51 -0.87
C PHE A 114 7.33 11.03 -0.92
N TYR A 115 7.29 11.54 -2.14
CA TYR A 115 7.25 12.95 -2.44
C TYR A 115 6.00 13.24 -3.24
N GLN A 116 5.09 14.01 -2.67
CA GLN A 116 3.87 14.43 -3.35
C GLN A 116 3.85 15.94 -3.50
N ARG A 117 3.47 16.39 -4.68
CA ARG A 117 3.21 17.81 -4.93
C ARG A 117 1.80 18.15 -4.45
N TYR A 118 1.71 19.20 -3.66
CA TYR A 118 0.44 19.75 -3.19
C TYR A 118 0.19 21.15 -3.76
N GLY A 119 -1.07 21.44 -4.07
CA GLY A 119 -1.56 22.66 -4.70
C GLY A 119 -1.65 22.51 -6.22
N ASP A 120 -0.51 22.19 -6.85
CA ASP A 120 -0.42 21.95 -8.29
C ASP A 120 -0.01 20.50 -8.61
N PRO A 121 -0.36 19.97 -9.80
CA PRO A 121 0.19 18.70 -10.27
C PRO A 121 1.72 18.75 -10.37
N MET A 122 2.36 17.63 -10.06
CA MET A 122 3.81 17.49 -10.20
C MET A 122 4.20 17.58 -11.68
N THR A 123 5.16 18.46 -12.00
CA THR A 123 5.66 18.61 -13.37
C THR A 123 6.73 17.57 -13.70
N PHE A 124 6.93 17.32 -15.00
CA PHE A 124 8.01 16.45 -15.48
C PHE A 124 9.40 16.92 -15.01
N ALA A 125 9.65 18.24 -15.03
CA ALA A 125 10.93 18.80 -14.60
C ALA A 125 11.20 18.56 -13.10
N GLU A 126 10.18 18.73 -12.25
CA GLU A 126 10.28 18.41 -10.82
C GLU A 126 10.55 16.92 -10.59
N ALA A 127 9.84 16.04 -11.31
CA ALA A 127 10.05 14.60 -11.25
C ALA A 127 11.49 14.20 -11.63
N VAL A 128 12.04 14.79 -12.70
CA VAL A 128 13.44 14.55 -13.12
C VAL A 128 14.42 14.95 -12.03
N VAL A 129 14.24 16.11 -11.41
CA VAL A 129 15.12 16.58 -10.32
C VAL A 129 15.03 15.69 -9.08
N LEU A 130 13.84 15.16 -8.74
CA LEU A 130 13.69 14.21 -7.65
C LEU A 130 14.40 12.89 -7.95
N MET A 131 14.21 12.33 -9.14
CA MET A 131 14.87 11.10 -9.58
C MET A 131 16.40 11.27 -9.58
N ASP A 132 16.91 12.37 -10.15
CA ASP A 132 18.33 12.68 -10.18
C ASP A 132 18.92 12.86 -8.77
N ARG A 133 18.18 13.50 -7.85
CA ARG A 133 18.61 13.60 -6.45
C ARG A 133 18.80 12.23 -5.79
N MET A 134 18.02 11.23 -6.20
CA MET A 134 18.16 9.87 -5.68
C MET A 134 19.33 9.10 -6.28
N THR A 135 20.01 9.57 -7.32
CA THR A 135 21.24 8.91 -7.82
C THR A 135 22.51 9.44 -7.15
N HIS A 136 22.44 10.61 -6.51
CA HIS A 136 23.63 11.23 -5.95
C HIS A 136 24.29 10.39 -4.85
N GLY A 137 25.62 10.26 -4.88
CA GLY A 137 26.35 9.41 -3.94
C GLY A 137 26.33 7.91 -4.29
N ARG A 138 25.66 7.51 -5.38
CA ARG A 138 25.74 6.16 -5.97
C ARG A 138 26.58 6.23 -7.24
N GLU A 139 27.75 5.60 -7.24
CA GLU A 139 28.65 5.62 -8.39
C GLU A 139 28.03 4.91 -9.59
N ASN A 140 27.91 5.61 -10.72
CA ASN A 140 27.40 5.10 -12.00
C ASN A 140 25.95 4.56 -12.01
N ALA A 141 25.18 4.78 -10.94
CA ALA A 141 23.79 4.35 -10.89
C ALA A 141 22.90 5.20 -11.82
N LYS A 142 22.13 4.54 -12.69
CA LYS A 142 21.20 5.19 -13.61
C LYS A 142 19.82 4.58 -13.48
N TRP A 143 18.79 5.42 -13.54
CA TRP A 143 17.41 4.96 -13.58
C TRP A 143 17.13 4.23 -14.89
N GLN A 144 16.53 3.05 -14.77
CA GLN A 144 16.05 2.23 -15.88
C GLN A 144 14.55 2.02 -15.72
N LYS A 145 13.83 2.12 -16.83
CA LYS A 145 12.42 1.74 -16.86
C LYS A 145 12.33 0.21 -16.85
N VAL A 146 11.46 -0.32 -16.00
CA VAL A 146 11.33 -1.75 -15.81
C VAL A 146 10.15 -2.26 -16.63
N GLU A 147 10.37 -3.33 -17.38
CA GLU A 147 9.29 -4.07 -18.02
C GLU A 147 8.59 -4.94 -16.98
N ILE A 148 7.32 -4.64 -16.71
CA ILE A 148 6.52 -5.39 -15.74
C ILE A 148 6.15 -6.73 -16.36
N LYS A 149 6.94 -7.75 -16.04
CA LYS A 149 6.59 -9.14 -16.33
C LYS A 149 5.63 -9.63 -15.24
N GLN A 150 4.47 -10.14 -15.67
CA GLN A 150 3.54 -10.76 -14.75
C GLN A 150 4.20 -12.01 -14.15
N TYR A 151 4.41 -11.98 -12.85
CA TYR A 151 4.80 -13.11 -12.04
C TYR A 151 3.64 -14.08 -11.98
N VAL A 152 3.85 -15.26 -12.55
CA VAL A 152 2.98 -16.41 -12.34
C VAL A 152 3.51 -17.13 -11.11
N PRO A 153 2.76 -17.19 -10.00
CA PRO A 153 3.21 -17.89 -8.81
C PRO A 153 3.40 -19.37 -9.12
N GLU A 154 4.57 -19.92 -8.79
CA GLU A 154 4.73 -21.38 -8.73
C GLU A 154 3.85 -21.91 -7.59
N ASN A 155 3.01 -22.93 -7.83
CA ASN A 155 2.13 -23.48 -6.79
C ASN A 155 2.97 -24.22 -5.74
N SER A 156 3.45 -23.54 -4.71
CA SER A 156 4.47 -24.11 -3.84
C SER A 156 4.00 -25.34 -3.05
N LYS A 157 2.70 -25.48 -2.70
CA LYS A 157 2.18 -26.66 -1.97
C LYS A 157 1.41 -27.67 -2.82
N LEU A 158 0.66 -27.21 -3.81
CA LEU A 158 -0.11 -28.10 -4.69
C LEU A 158 0.77 -28.80 -5.74
N ASN A 159 1.97 -28.30 -6.03
CA ASN A 159 2.92 -28.97 -6.93
C ASN A 159 3.69 -30.12 -6.27
N GLU A 160 3.69 -30.20 -4.93
CA GLU A 160 4.21 -31.34 -4.15
C GLU A 160 3.16 -32.43 -3.92
N ALA A 161 1.91 -32.18 -4.33
CA ALA A 161 0.79 -33.08 -4.15
C ALA A 161 0.86 -34.31 -5.08
N SER A 162 -0.04 -35.28 -4.86
CA SER A 162 -0.17 -36.46 -5.73
C SER A 162 -0.40 -36.07 -7.20
N ASP A 163 -0.02 -36.94 -8.14
CA ASP A 163 -0.18 -36.68 -9.59
C ASP A 163 -1.63 -36.31 -9.95
N GLY A 164 -2.61 -36.87 -9.23
CA GLY A 164 -4.02 -36.50 -9.35
C GLY A 164 -4.29 -35.03 -9.02
N LEU A 165 -3.75 -34.49 -7.93
CA LEU A 165 -3.92 -33.09 -7.55
C LEU A 165 -3.20 -32.14 -8.52
N LYS A 166 -2.00 -32.51 -8.99
CA LYS A 166 -1.29 -31.74 -10.03
C LYS A 166 -2.12 -31.65 -11.32
N SER A 167 -2.78 -32.75 -11.71
CA SER A 167 -3.65 -32.77 -12.88
C SER A 167 -4.87 -31.84 -12.72
N ILE A 168 -5.46 -31.77 -11.53
CA ILE A 168 -6.62 -30.90 -11.24
C ILE A 168 -6.19 -29.43 -11.30
N VAL A 169 -5.05 -29.09 -10.70
CA VAL A 169 -4.53 -27.72 -10.69
C VAL A 169 -4.18 -27.23 -12.09
N ALA A 170 -3.73 -28.13 -12.97
CA ALA A 170 -3.42 -27.80 -14.36
C ALA A 170 -4.67 -27.48 -15.22
N ILE A 171 -5.85 -28.00 -14.85
CA ILE A 171 -7.09 -27.82 -15.64
C ILE A 171 -8.02 -26.73 -15.10
N LEU A 172 -7.91 -26.38 -13.82
CA LEU A 172 -8.80 -25.38 -13.22
C LEU A 172 -8.43 -23.96 -13.67
N PRO A 173 -9.40 -23.16 -14.15
CA PRO A 173 -9.11 -21.80 -14.60
C PRO A 173 -8.85 -20.90 -13.38
N ARG A 174 -7.66 -20.33 -13.28
CA ARG A 174 -7.21 -19.55 -12.11
C ARG A 174 -7.00 -18.07 -12.45
N ASN A 175 -7.38 -17.19 -11.53
CA ASN A 175 -6.94 -15.81 -11.55
C ASN A 175 -5.55 -15.69 -10.88
N ASN A 176 -4.61 -15.04 -11.57
CA ASN A 176 -3.25 -14.79 -11.08
C ASN A 176 -3.20 -13.72 -9.97
N GLU A 177 -4.25 -12.90 -9.84
CA GLU A 177 -4.38 -11.94 -8.75
C GLU A 177 -4.61 -12.67 -7.43
N ARG A 178 -3.64 -12.53 -6.54
CA ARG A 178 -3.66 -13.11 -5.21
C ARG A 178 -4.03 -12.04 -4.21
N TYR A 179 -5.11 -12.27 -3.49
CA TYR A 179 -5.54 -11.41 -2.39
C TYR A 179 -5.08 -12.01 -1.06
N ILE A 180 -4.63 -11.12 -0.17
CA ILE A 180 -4.30 -11.46 1.21
C ILE A 180 -5.08 -10.57 2.16
N GLU A 181 -5.34 -11.09 3.34
CA GLU A 181 -5.57 -10.32 4.54
C GLU A 181 -4.23 -9.82 5.08
N PHE A 182 -4.04 -8.50 5.11
CA PHE A 182 -2.88 -7.87 5.72
C PHE A 182 -2.97 -8.01 7.24
N LYS A 183 -1.88 -8.44 7.86
CA LYS A 183 -1.77 -8.62 9.31
C LYS A 183 -0.50 -7.96 9.81
N ILE A 184 -0.61 -7.29 10.96
CA ILE A 184 0.55 -6.71 11.65
C ILE A 184 1.43 -7.85 12.16
N PRO A 185 2.75 -7.82 11.91
CA PRO A 185 3.67 -8.81 12.45
C PRO A 185 3.54 -8.94 13.97
N GLU A 186 3.58 -10.16 14.50
CA GLU A 186 3.35 -10.42 15.93
C GLU A 186 4.39 -9.76 16.82
N ASP A 187 5.65 -9.67 16.37
CA ASP A 187 6.74 -8.99 17.05
C ASP A 187 6.53 -7.47 17.14
N VAL A 188 5.79 -6.90 16.19
CA VAL A 188 5.38 -5.48 16.21
C VAL A 188 4.21 -5.28 17.15
N LEU A 189 3.17 -6.12 17.07
CA LEU A 189 2.00 -6.05 17.96
C LEU A 189 2.39 -6.20 19.44
N ASN A 190 3.34 -7.09 19.72
CA ASN A 190 3.80 -7.38 21.07
C ASN A 190 4.92 -6.43 21.54
N SER A 191 5.24 -5.38 20.77
CA SER A 191 6.26 -4.41 21.18
C SER A 191 5.76 -3.58 22.37
N GLY A 192 6.63 -3.33 23.35
CA GLY A 192 6.24 -2.61 24.57
C GLY A 192 5.80 -1.15 24.35
N ASN A 193 5.98 -0.61 23.15
CA ASN A 193 5.59 0.74 22.76
C ASN A 193 4.52 0.76 21.65
N PHE A 194 3.92 -0.37 21.28
CA PHE A 194 3.00 -0.48 20.14
C PHE A 194 1.87 0.56 20.19
N ASP A 195 1.22 0.72 21.36
CA ASP A 195 0.08 1.65 21.54
C ASP A 195 0.40 3.12 21.24
N SER A 196 1.68 3.49 21.25
CA SER A 196 2.18 4.84 20.91
C SER A 196 2.63 4.99 19.45
N THR A 197 2.45 3.95 18.62
CA THR A 197 2.88 3.93 17.22
C THR A 197 1.74 4.23 16.25
N LEU A 198 2.04 4.89 15.13
CA LEU A 198 1.07 5.22 14.08
C LEU A 198 0.24 4.00 13.64
N LEU A 199 0.85 2.80 13.64
CA LEU A 199 0.17 1.54 13.33
C LEU A 199 -0.96 1.23 14.32
N ALA A 200 -0.77 1.49 15.61
CA ALA A 200 -1.82 1.30 16.61
C ALA A 200 -3.00 2.26 16.39
N LEU A 201 -2.73 3.50 15.97
CA LEU A 201 -3.81 4.43 15.58
C LEU A 201 -4.57 3.94 14.34
N ILE A 202 -3.85 3.51 13.30
CA ILE A 202 -4.46 2.94 12.09
C ILE A 202 -5.32 1.73 12.47
N LEU A 203 -4.81 0.83 13.32
CA LEU A 203 -5.57 -0.32 13.80
C LEU A 203 -6.83 0.10 14.58
N GLN A 204 -6.75 1.14 15.42
CA GLN A 204 -7.90 1.64 16.17
C GLN A 204 -8.97 2.26 15.26
N ASP A 205 -8.57 3.02 14.26
CA ASP A 205 -9.47 3.61 13.27
C ASP A 205 -10.19 2.51 12.47
N GLU A 206 -9.44 1.50 12.01
CA GLU A 206 -9.98 0.38 11.25
C GLU A 206 -10.87 -0.55 12.12
N LYS A 207 -10.59 -0.67 13.42
CA LYS A 207 -11.51 -1.30 14.40
C LYS A 207 -12.85 -0.60 14.46
N ARG A 208 -12.83 0.73 14.52
CA ARG A 208 -14.06 1.53 14.55
C ARG A 208 -14.84 1.38 13.25
N ALA A 209 -14.19 1.54 12.10
CA ALA A 209 -14.83 1.39 10.79
C ALA A 209 -15.43 -0.01 10.59
N THR A 210 -14.70 -1.06 11.00
CA THR A 210 -15.19 -2.45 10.94
C THR A 210 -16.43 -2.66 11.80
N PHE A 211 -16.44 -2.13 13.03
CA PHE A 211 -17.58 -2.25 13.92
C PHE A 211 -18.84 -1.55 13.37
N GLU A 212 -18.67 -0.36 12.81
CA GLU A 212 -19.76 0.40 12.18
C GLU A 212 -20.34 -0.38 10.99
N ASN A 213 -19.49 -0.91 10.11
CA ASN A 213 -19.90 -1.76 8.97
C ASN A 213 -20.62 -3.04 9.41
N TYR A 214 -20.09 -3.73 10.42
CA TYR A 214 -20.70 -4.95 10.94
C TYR A 214 -22.08 -4.68 11.56
N SER A 215 -22.23 -3.55 12.26
CA SER A 215 -23.51 -3.13 12.84
C SER A 215 -24.56 -2.88 11.76
N GLN A 216 -24.19 -2.24 10.64
CA GLN A 216 -25.07 -2.04 9.49
C GLN A 216 -25.52 -3.38 8.87
N ILE A 217 -24.60 -4.33 8.71
CA ILE A 217 -24.93 -5.67 8.18
C ILE A 217 -25.97 -6.37 9.08
N LEU A 218 -25.82 -6.27 10.40
CA LEU A 218 -26.79 -6.83 11.35
C LEU A 218 -28.15 -6.15 11.27
N GLU A 219 -28.18 -4.82 11.15
CA GLU A 219 -29.43 -4.07 10.99
C GLU A 219 -30.16 -4.43 9.71
N GLU A 220 -29.44 -4.54 8.58
CA GLU A 220 -30.00 -5.00 7.32
C GLU A 220 -30.55 -6.41 7.45
N ALA A 221 -29.76 -7.35 8.00
CA ALA A 221 -30.20 -8.73 8.21
C ALA A 221 -31.46 -8.80 9.09
N LYS A 222 -31.55 -7.96 10.13
CA LYS A 222 -32.75 -7.85 10.97
C LYS A 222 -33.95 -7.32 10.19
N LYS A 223 -33.80 -6.23 9.42
CA LYS A 223 -34.87 -5.70 8.55
C LYS A 223 -35.39 -6.76 7.59
N TYR A 224 -34.51 -7.57 6.99
CA TYR A 224 -34.91 -8.69 6.14
C TYR A 224 -35.66 -9.78 6.90
N SER A 225 -35.19 -10.15 8.10
CA SER A 225 -35.89 -11.11 8.96
C SER A 225 -37.29 -10.61 9.38
N ASP A 226 -37.40 -9.34 9.75
CA ASP A 226 -38.64 -8.69 10.16
C ASP A 226 -39.62 -8.57 8.96
N ALA A 227 -39.11 -8.29 7.76
CA ALA A 227 -39.89 -8.32 6.52
C ALA A 227 -40.42 -9.74 6.19
N LYS A 228 -39.59 -10.77 6.40
CA LYS A 228 -39.97 -12.17 6.17
C LYS A 228 -41.03 -12.66 7.17
N THR A 229 -40.90 -12.28 8.44
CA THR A 229 -41.86 -12.63 9.49
C THR A 229 -43.18 -11.86 9.36
N SER A 230 -43.14 -10.57 8.97
CA SER A 230 -44.34 -9.79 8.68
C SER A 230 -45.08 -10.29 7.43
N ALA A 231 -44.38 -10.66 6.35
CA ALA A 231 -44.99 -11.33 5.20
C ALA A 231 -45.57 -12.71 5.56
N GLY A 232 -44.91 -13.47 6.43
CA GLY A 232 -45.43 -14.73 6.98
C GLY A 232 -46.72 -14.55 7.77
N ASN A 233 -46.82 -13.49 8.58
CA ASN A 233 -48.02 -13.15 9.34
C ASN A 233 -49.16 -12.62 8.45
N ALA A 234 -48.87 -11.89 7.38
CA ALA A 234 -49.86 -11.47 6.38
C ALA A 234 -50.41 -12.66 5.55
N SER A 235 -49.63 -13.74 5.37
CA SER A 235 -50.07 -14.93 4.64
C SER A 235 -51.08 -15.80 5.41
N LYS A 236 -51.27 -15.58 6.73
CA LYS A 236 -52.29 -16.29 7.51
C LYS A 236 -53.73 -15.84 7.21
N THR A 237 -53.93 -14.77 6.45
CA THR A 237 -55.27 -14.19 6.20
C THR A 237 -55.79 -14.35 4.77
N LYS A 238 -55.01 -14.89 3.82
CA LYS A 238 -55.55 -15.19 2.48
C LYS A 238 -54.70 -16.24 1.79
N GLY A 239 -55.32 -17.39 1.51
CA GLY A 239 -54.79 -18.40 0.61
C GLY A 239 -54.55 -17.78 -0.77
N SER A 240 -53.29 -17.49 -1.06
CA SER A 240 -52.81 -17.11 -2.37
C SER A 240 -51.46 -17.76 -2.57
N THR A 241 -51.46 -18.88 -3.28
CA THR A 241 -50.30 -19.47 -3.94
C THR A 241 -49.77 -18.49 -5.00
N ARG A 242 -49.08 -17.44 -4.54
CA ARG A 242 -48.08 -16.74 -5.35
C ARG A 242 -46.74 -16.95 -4.68
N ALA A 243 -46.28 -18.19 -4.88
CA ALA A 243 -44.99 -18.68 -4.46
C ALA A 243 -43.87 -17.91 -5.17
N VAL A 244 -42.92 -17.44 -4.37
CA VAL A 244 -41.47 -17.45 -4.66
C VAL A 244 -41.06 -16.76 -5.97
N SER A 245 -40.96 -15.43 -5.98
CA SER A 245 -40.21 -14.74 -7.05
C SER A 245 -39.47 -13.48 -6.64
N ALA A 246 -39.34 -13.15 -5.34
CA ALA A 246 -38.71 -11.89 -4.92
C ALA A 246 -37.53 -12.06 -3.95
N LEU A 247 -37.08 -13.30 -3.69
CA LEU A 247 -35.83 -13.57 -2.96
C LEU A 247 -34.65 -13.89 -3.89
N GLU A 248 -34.88 -13.94 -5.22
CA GLU A 248 -33.74 -13.96 -6.13
C GLU A 248 -33.10 -12.57 -6.21
N ASP A 249 -33.84 -11.47 -6.30
CA ASP A 249 -33.26 -10.18 -6.73
C ASP A 249 -32.42 -9.38 -5.70
N ILE A 250 -32.15 -9.90 -4.50
CA ILE A 250 -31.26 -9.21 -3.53
C ILE A 250 -29.97 -10.02 -3.23
N VAL A 251 -29.90 -11.28 -3.67
CA VAL A 251 -28.65 -12.07 -3.74
C VAL A 251 -28.33 -12.51 -5.19
N SER A 252 -29.18 -12.17 -6.16
CA SER A 252 -28.98 -12.40 -7.58
C SER A 252 -27.92 -11.43 -8.13
N ARG A 253 -26.66 -11.86 -8.07
CA ARG A 253 -26.13 -12.24 -9.38
C ARG A 253 -26.81 -13.56 -9.69
N LYS A 254 -27.92 -13.55 -10.43
CA LYS A 254 -28.10 -14.51 -11.50
C LYS A 254 -26.85 -14.34 -12.34
N SER A 255 -25.77 -15.03 -11.97
CA SER A 255 -25.03 -15.71 -13.01
C SER A 255 -26.13 -16.49 -13.69
N VAL A 256 -26.60 -15.96 -14.82
CA VAL A 256 -27.28 -16.79 -15.80
C VAL A 256 -26.24 -17.86 -16.07
N ILE A 257 -26.29 -18.96 -15.32
CA ILE A 257 -25.54 -20.16 -15.65
C ILE A 257 -26.39 -20.66 -16.81
N PRO A 258 -25.95 -20.47 -18.06
CA PRO A 258 -26.71 -21.03 -19.15
C PRO A 258 -26.82 -22.54 -18.87
N PHE A 259 -28.04 -23.05 -18.85
CA PHE A 259 -28.32 -24.49 -18.76
C PHE A 259 -27.66 -25.27 -19.92
N VAL A 260 -27.18 -24.53 -20.93
CA VAL A 260 -26.36 -25.00 -22.03
C VAL A 260 -24.90 -24.68 -21.74
N GLY A 261 -24.12 -25.73 -21.46
CA GLY A 261 -22.74 -25.66 -20.99
C GLY A 261 -21.78 -25.05 -21.99
N THR A 262 -21.40 -23.80 -21.73
CA THR A 262 -20.01 -23.33 -21.74
C THR A 262 -20.01 -22.00 -20.99
N SER A 263 -19.63 -22.00 -19.71
CA SER A 263 -19.30 -20.75 -19.01
C SER A 263 -17.98 -20.24 -19.56
N VAL A 264 -18.04 -19.58 -20.71
CA VAL A 264 -16.86 -18.99 -21.35
C VAL A 264 -16.33 -17.90 -20.40
N ASN A 265 -15.03 -17.93 -20.10
CA ASN A 265 -14.32 -16.94 -19.25
C ASN A 265 -14.56 -17.01 -17.73
N PHE A 266 -14.88 -18.19 -17.18
CA PHE A 266 -14.89 -18.36 -15.73
C PHE A 266 -13.46 -18.55 -15.20
N VAL A 267 -13.07 -17.78 -14.17
CA VAL A 267 -11.81 -17.94 -13.42
C VAL A 267 -12.09 -18.04 -11.93
N LEU A 268 -11.32 -18.87 -11.24
CA LEU A 268 -11.38 -19.08 -9.79
C LEU A 268 -10.38 -18.17 -9.06
N GLY A 269 -10.83 -17.57 -7.97
CA GLY A 269 -10.03 -16.64 -7.17
C GLY A 269 -10.12 -15.19 -7.65
N GLY A 270 -9.15 -14.36 -7.23
CA GLY A 270 -9.08 -12.95 -7.64
C GLY A 270 -10.15 -12.04 -7.04
N VAL A 271 -10.79 -12.45 -5.94
CA VAL A 271 -11.75 -11.61 -5.23
C VAL A 271 -11.35 -11.57 -3.75
N PRO A 272 -11.29 -10.38 -3.13
CA PRO A 272 -11.00 -10.26 -1.70
C PRO A 272 -12.11 -10.90 -0.86
N LYS A 273 -11.71 -11.46 0.29
CA LYS A 273 -12.64 -11.93 1.32
C LYS A 273 -13.48 -10.75 1.82
N LYS A 274 -14.81 -10.94 1.94
CA LYS A 274 -15.73 -9.91 2.45
C LYS A 274 -15.87 -9.97 3.96
N ASN A 275 -15.91 -8.81 4.62
CA ASN A 275 -16.08 -8.75 6.08
C ASN A 275 -17.50 -9.08 6.49
N ARG A 276 -17.61 -10.15 7.29
CA ARG A 276 -18.85 -10.68 7.83
C ARG A 276 -18.75 -10.89 9.35
N THR A 277 -17.64 -10.51 9.97
CA THR A 277 -17.40 -10.66 11.42
C THR A 277 -17.08 -9.29 12.02
N LYS A 278 -16.86 -9.26 13.34
CA LYS A 278 -16.42 -8.06 14.06
C LYS A 278 -14.90 -7.87 14.00
N ASP A 279 -14.19 -8.84 13.42
CA ASP A 279 -12.74 -8.84 13.40
C ASP A 279 -12.25 -7.88 12.33
N VAL A 280 -11.25 -7.08 12.71
CA VAL A 280 -10.61 -6.18 11.75
C VAL A 280 -9.84 -7.00 10.78
N PHE A 281 -10.14 -6.78 9.52
CA PHE A 281 -9.32 -7.28 8.45
C PHE A 281 -9.24 -6.27 7.34
N VAL A 282 -8.05 -6.17 6.80
CA VAL A 282 -7.74 -5.31 5.68
C VAL A 282 -7.25 -6.21 4.57
N THR A 283 -7.89 -6.15 3.40
CA THR A 283 -7.52 -6.99 2.26
C THR A 283 -6.91 -6.18 1.14
N GLY A 284 -6.05 -6.81 0.35
CA GLY A 284 -5.61 -6.25 -0.91
C GLY A 284 -4.77 -7.23 -1.72
N PRO A 285 -4.46 -6.86 -2.96
CA PRO A 285 -3.72 -7.72 -3.87
C PRO A 285 -2.23 -7.73 -3.55
N ILE A 286 -1.59 -8.88 -3.78
CA ILE A 286 -0.15 -8.98 -3.95
C ILE A 286 0.19 -8.48 -5.36
N PRO A 287 1.14 -7.55 -5.55
CA PRO A 287 1.54 -7.11 -6.87
C PRO A 287 1.91 -8.28 -7.79
N LEU A 288 1.44 -8.22 -9.03
CA LEU A 288 1.80 -9.20 -10.06
C LEU A 288 3.27 -9.10 -10.46
N GLN A 289 3.98 -8.04 -10.09
CA GLN A 289 5.41 -7.95 -10.29
C GLN A 289 6.13 -8.80 -9.22
N ALA A 290 7.16 -9.55 -9.62
CA ALA A 290 7.96 -10.36 -8.70
C ALA A 290 8.76 -9.47 -7.73
N ASP A 291 9.08 -10.04 -6.56
CA ASP A 291 10.03 -9.47 -5.60
C ASP A 291 9.69 -8.05 -5.08
N THR A 292 8.42 -7.64 -5.13
CA THR A 292 7.97 -6.31 -4.68
C THR A 292 6.62 -6.35 -3.98
N ALA A 293 6.48 -5.57 -2.92
CA ALA A 293 5.26 -5.40 -2.13
C ALA A 293 4.42 -4.23 -2.63
N VAL A 294 5.03 -3.22 -3.25
CA VAL A 294 4.35 -2.01 -3.75
C VAL A 294 4.25 -1.93 -5.27
N GLY A 295 5.07 -2.68 -6.00
CA GLY A 295 5.27 -2.47 -7.44
C GLY A 295 6.19 -1.29 -7.73
N TYR A 296 6.80 -1.27 -8.92
CA TYR A 296 7.66 -0.17 -9.34
C TYR A 296 7.72 -0.03 -10.85
N ASN A 297 7.90 1.19 -11.34
CA ASN A 297 8.06 1.48 -12.77
C ASN A 297 9.53 1.65 -13.16
N TYR A 298 10.38 2.01 -12.19
CA TYR A 298 11.79 2.29 -12.41
C TYR A 298 12.64 1.64 -11.33
N GLU A 299 13.85 1.24 -11.69
CA GLU A 299 14.86 0.71 -10.78
C GLU A 299 16.22 1.33 -11.15
N LEU A 300 17.08 1.52 -10.16
CA LEU A 300 18.47 1.88 -10.44
C LEU A 300 19.21 0.70 -11.06
N SER A 301 20.17 0.98 -11.95
CA SER A 301 20.98 -0.03 -12.63
C SER A 301 21.81 -0.93 -11.70
N ASP A 302 22.03 -0.50 -10.44
CA ASP A 302 22.68 -1.28 -9.38
C ASP A 302 21.69 -2.16 -8.59
N GLY A 303 20.38 -2.05 -8.86
CA GLY A 303 19.32 -2.77 -8.17
C GLY A 303 19.07 -2.33 -6.73
N SER A 304 19.64 -1.20 -6.26
CA SER A 304 19.53 -0.81 -4.84
C SER A 304 18.23 -0.09 -4.51
N LEU A 305 17.67 0.66 -5.46
CA LEU A 305 16.52 1.54 -5.24
C LEU A 305 15.49 1.38 -6.35
N ARG A 306 14.22 1.42 -5.97
CA ARG A 306 13.07 1.36 -6.87
C ARG A 306 12.24 2.62 -6.76
N ALA A 307 11.54 2.96 -7.84
CA ALA A 307 10.62 4.08 -7.87
C ALA A 307 9.28 3.72 -8.54
N LEU A 308 8.20 4.16 -7.91
CA LEU A 308 6.82 4.06 -8.39
C LEU A 308 6.24 5.46 -8.54
N VAL A 309 5.76 5.78 -9.74
CA VAL A 309 5.22 7.11 -10.05
C VAL A 309 3.70 7.09 -9.98
N PHE A 310 3.15 8.02 -9.22
CA PHE A 310 1.72 8.33 -9.13
C PHE A 310 1.44 9.68 -9.82
N ASN A 311 0.16 10.00 -10.06
CA ASN A 311 -0.22 11.23 -10.77
C ASN A 311 0.43 12.50 -10.20
N ASN A 312 0.52 12.62 -8.87
CA ASN A 312 1.09 13.80 -8.20
C ASN A 312 2.28 13.49 -7.27
N GLY A 313 2.88 12.30 -7.36
CA GLY A 313 3.98 11.96 -6.47
C GLY A 313 4.83 10.77 -6.91
N ILE A 314 5.98 10.61 -6.26
CA ILE A 314 6.92 9.52 -6.53
C ILE A 314 7.28 8.86 -5.21
N LEU A 315 7.08 7.54 -5.15
CA LEU A 315 7.55 6.69 -4.07
C LEU A 315 8.91 6.13 -4.45
N PHE A 316 9.90 6.33 -3.59
CA PHE A 316 11.20 5.69 -3.63
C PHE A 316 11.27 4.67 -2.50
N ILE A 317 11.73 3.46 -2.80
CA ILE A 317 11.84 2.39 -1.82
C ILE A 317 13.13 1.61 -2.02
N ASP A 318 13.82 1.33 -0.91
CA ASP A 318 14.98 0.44 -0.89
C ASP A 318 14.57 -0.95 -1.39
N ALA A 319 15.31 -1.48 -2.35
CA ALA A 319 14.93 -2.73 -3.02
C ALA A 319 14.97 -3.93 -2.08
N LYS A 320 15.85 -3.93 -1.06
CA LYS A 320 15.89 -4.99 -0.06
C LYS A 320 14.68 -4.89 0.86
N TYR A 321 14.35 -3.69 1.34
CA TYR A 321 13.18 -3.46 2.18
C TYR A 321 11.87 -3.87 1.46
N ASP A 322 11.72 -3.50 0.20
CA ASP A 322 10.57 -3.89 -0.63
C ASP A 322 10.45 -5.43 -0.79
N LYS A 323 11.58 -6.11 -1.01
CA LYS A 323 11.64 -7.58 -1.05
C LYS A 323 11.28 -8.23 0.28
N ASP A 324 11.74 -7.68 1.39
CA ASP A 324 11.44 -8.19 2.74
C ASP A 324 9.92 -8.06 3.03
N LEU A 325 9.32 -6.93 2.68
CA LEU A 325 7.86 -6.75 2.76
C LEU A 325 7.12 -7.77 1.87
N ARG A 326 7.62 -8.01 0.66
CA ARG A 326 7.04 -9.01 -0.24
C ARG A 326 7.12 -10.41 0.34
N ALA A 327 8.25 -10.81 0.91
CA ALA A 327 8.40 -12.12 1.53
C ALA A 327 7.37 -12.34 2.65
N TYR A 328 7.07 -11.30 3.43
CA TYR A 328 6.01 -11.36 4.43
C TYR A 328 4.62 -11.51 3.81
N MET A 329 4.30 -10.78 2.73
CA MET A 329 3.04 -10.98 1.98
C MET A 329 2.89 -12.40 1.44
N GLU A 330 3.97 -13.01 0.96
CA GLU A 330 3.97 -14.41 0.50
C GLU A 330 3.72 -15.38 1.66
N THR A 331 4.30 -15.13 2.83
CA THR A 331 4.06 -15.92 4.06
C THR A 331 2.59 -15.84 4.47
N LEU A 332 2.03 -14.62 4.47
CA LEU A 332 0.60 -14.41 4.74
C LEU A 332 -0.29 -15.16 3.74
N TYR A 333 0.06 -15.14 2.46
CA TYR A 333 -0.70 -15.86 1.44
C TYR A 333 -0.69 -17.37 1.67
N GLN A 334 0.48 -17.95 1.94
CA GLN A 334 0.64 -19.38 2.17
C GLN A 334 -0.11 -19.86 3.43
N ASN A 335 -0.05 -19.09 4.52
CA ASN A 335 -0.79 -19.39 5.74
C ASN A 335 -2.30 -19.34 5.48
N GLN A 336 -2.78 -18.28 4.83
CA GLN A 336 -4.20 -18.13 4.52
C GLN A 336 -4.69 -19.14 3.47
N GLU A 337 -3.81 -19.62 2.59
CA GLU A 337 -4.13 -20.71 1.66
C GLU A 337 -4.35 -22.01 2.41
N GLN A 338 -3.50 -22.31 3.39
CA GLN A 338 -3.69 -23.47 4.27
C GLN A 338 -5.00 -23.36 5.05
N ASP A 339 -5.28 -22.22 5.68
CA ASP A 339 -6.52 -21.99 6.43
C ASP A 339 -7.78 -22.20 5.56
N ARG A 340 -7.71 -21.83 4.26
CA ARG A 340 -8.81 -22.05 3.31
C ARG A 340 -8.99 -23.53 2.99
N ILE A 341 -7.91 -24.27 2.82
CA ILE A 341 -7.96 -25.71 2.53
C ILE A 341 -8.53 -26.45 3.75
N ASP A 342 -7.98 -26.19 4.93
CA ASP A 342 -8.39 -26.83 6.18
C ASP A 342 -9.86 -26.52 6.48
N GLY A 343 -10.27 -25.25 6.32
CA GLY A 343 -11.67 -24.85 6.50
C GLY A 343 -12.64 -25.52 5.51
N VAL A 344 -12.20 -25.84 4.29
CA VAL A 344 -13.01 -26.60 3.33
C VAL A 344 -13.13 -28.05 3.80
N VAL A 345 -12.03 -28.71 4.14
CA VAL A 345 -12.02 -30.09 4.65
C VAL A 345 -12.94 -30.22 5.86
N ASP A 346 -12.76 -29.38 6.88
CA ASP A 346 -13.57 -29.38 8.10
C ASP A 346 -15.08 -29.14 7.85
N SER A 347 -15.40 -28.32 6.84
CA SER A 347 -16.77 -28.01 6.49
C SER A 347 -17.44 -29.12 5.68
N LEU A 348 -16.67 -29.80 4.82
CA LEU A 348 -17.15 -30.86 3.94
C LEU A 348 -17.18 -32.21 4.61
N ASP A 349 -16.29 -32.48 5.58
CA ASP A 349 -16.29 -33.72 6.37
C ASP A 349 -17.58 -33.92 7.19
N LYS A 350 -18.39 -32.87 7.33
CA LYS A 350 -19.70 -32.90 8.01
C LYS A 350 -20.87 -33.22 7.08
N PHE A 351 -20.63 -33.29 5.78
CA PHE A 351 -21.59 -33.79 4.78
C PHE A 351 -21.27 -35.25 4.47
#